data_AF-A0A1M8A696-F1
#
_entry.id   AF-A0A1M8A696-F1
#
_cell.length_a   1.000
_cell.length_b   1.000
_cell.length_c   1.000
_cell.angle_alpha   90.00
_cell.angle_beta   90.00
_cell.angle_gamma   90.00
#
_symmetry.space_group_name_H-M   'P 1'
#
loop_
_entity.id
_entity.type
_entity.pdbx_description
1 polymer ?
#
loop_
_entity_poly.entity_id
_entity_poly.type
_entity_poly.pdbx_seq_one_letter_code
_entity_poly.pdbx_strand_id
1 'polypeptide(L)'
;MSVAAANAATSVTAKAAVTLVPIITLVIVGLGSLKAAALMPLAFLPTAALYWWWVRVNRMNPENRGELEPLIWTYLIVGIGGTFALSVAQLSLYFVLVSVTMGPRASEYWTEFLRGTVEGLSTEQRQRRFEMASSWQHWMLTFLFSYVMAGGFEELLKYMPVLYARRRDRQYKTRRDLAYIDYALAGALSLVTVECIGYISDTCASGIQGWAEPLVTLIQRLVAGTLGHVLASLLTSLRAVRSEFYGPPMSWIRIIAPAVVLHGTANMAVFVSCTMQGHVGWVHPTEMISIVGLYGNYFCVVGLVAFMVWREYKTLNEHIPKQ
;
A
#
# COMPACT_ATOMS: atom_id res chain seq x y z
N MET A 1 15.83 -18.77 28.28
CA MET A 1 14.88 -18.58 27.15
C MET A 1 15.71 -18.39 25.88
N SER A 2 15.43 -19.12 24.79
CA SER A 2 16.19 -18.94 23.53
C SER A 2 15.89 -17.58 22.91
N VAL A 3 16.81 -17.02 22.10
CA VAL A 3 16.58 -15.74 21.39
C VAL A 3 15.33 -15.82 20.51
N ALA A 4 15.10 -16.96 19.85
CA ALA A 4 13.89 -17.19 19.07
C ALA A 4 12.60 -17.11 19.92
N ALA A 5 12.61 -17.68 21.12
CA ALA A 5 11.48 -17.61 22.05
C ALA A 5 11.31 -16.20 22.63
N ALA A 6 12.40 -15.48 22.89
CA ALA A 6 12.38 -14.08 23.31
C ALA A 6 11.75 -13.20 22.23
N ASN A 7 12.14 -13.37 20.96
CA ASN A 7 11.56 -12.64 19.84
C ASN A 7 10.07 -12.92 19.65
N ALA A 8 9.58 -14.12 19.99
CA ALA A 8 8.18 -14.49 19.89
C ALA A 8 7.34 -14.11 21.12
N ALA A 9 7.98 -13.61 22.19
CA ALA A 9 7.28 -13.22 23.41
C ALA A 9 6.36 -12.02 23.15
N THR A 10 5.17 -12.07 23.74
CA THR A 10 4.14 -11.03 23.60
C THR A 10 3.45 -10.77 24.93
N SER A 11 3.27 -9.48 25.23
CA SER A 11 2.46 -9.00 26.36
C SER A 11 0.99 -9.38 26.22
N VAL A 12 0.25 -9.31 27.34
CA VAL A 12 -1.22 -9.49 27.35
C VAL A 12 -1.89 -8.46 26.46
N THR A 13 -1.40 -7.22 26.44
CA THR A 13 -1.90 -6.14 25.59
C THR A 13 -1.72 -6.43 24.11
N ALA A 14 -0.56 -6.95 23.69
CA ALA A 14 -0.34 -7.32 22.30
C ALA A 14 -1.26 -8.46 21.85
N LYS A 15 -1.44 -9.49 22.71
CA LYS A 15 -2.39 -10.58 22.45
C LYS A 15 -3.82 -10.09 22.34
N ALA A 16 -4.25 -9.25 23.28
CA ALA A 16 -5.59 -8.65 23.25
C ALA A 16 -5.79 -7.82 21.98
N ALA A 17 -4.81 -7.03 21.55
CA ALA A 17 -4.91 -6.24 20.33
C ALA A 17 -5.05 -7.11 19.06
N VAL A 18 -4.24 -8.17 18.93
CA VAL A 18 -4.31 -9.10 17.79
C VAL A 18 -5.65 -9.85 17.72
N THR A 19 -6.30 -10.08 18.86
CA THR A 19 -7.63 -10.70 18.90
C THR A 19 -8.77 -9.69 18.69
N LEU A 20 -8.75 -8.58 19.43
CA LEU A 20 -9.87 -7.64 19.48
C LEU A 20 -9.93 -6.75 18.24
N VAL A 21 -8.81 -6.31 17.68
CA VAL A 21 -8.82 -5.40 16.53
C VAL A 21 -9.50 -6.03 15.32
N PRO A 22 -9.18 -7.26 14.89
CA PRO A 22 -9.92 -7.91 13.79
C PRO A 22 -11.40 -8.08 14.08
N ILE A 23 -11.80 -8.41 15.33
CA ILE A 23 -13.21 -8.55 15.72
C ILE A 23 -13.93 -7.20 15.62
N ILE A 24 -13.34 -6.14 16.15
CA ILE A 24 -13.89 -4.78 16.09
C ILE A 24 -14.04 -4.34 14.64
N THR A 25 -13.01 -4.54 13.81
CA THR A 25 -13.06 -4.22 12.38
C THR A 25 -14.14 -5.03 11.67
N LEU A 26 -14.30 -6.32 11.97
CA LEU A 26 -15.35 -7.17 11.41
C LEU A 26 -16.75 -6.63 11.74
N VAL A 27 -16.96 -6.20 13.00
CA VAL A 27 -18.22 -5.59 13.43
C VAL A 27 -18.46 -4.28 12.69
N ILE A 28 -17.47 -3.38 12.63
CA ILE A 28 -17.59 -2.09 11.93
C ILE A 28 -17.91 -2.28 10.45
N VAL A 29 -17.19 -3.17 9.76
CA VAL A 29 -17.45 -3.50 8.35
C VAL A 29 -18.84 -4.13 8.20
N GLY A 30 -19.25 -4.99 9.13
CA GLY A 30 -20.55 -5.65 9.13
C GLY A 30 -21.74 -4.70 9.29
N LEU A 31 -21.55 -3.55 9.97
CA LEU A 31 -22.56 -2.49 10.03
C LEU A 31 -22.81 -1.82 8.67
N GLY A 32 -21.81 -1.81 7.78
CA GLY A 32 -21.95 -1.28 6.42
C GLY A 32 -22.37 -2.35 5.40
N SER A 33 -21.76 -3.54 5.45
CA SER A 33 -22.09 -4.64 4.55
C SER A 33 -21.69 -6.00 5.11
N LEU A 34 -22.68 -6.90 5.24
CA LEU A 34 -22.44 -8.29 5.62
C LEU A 34 -21.54 -9.04 4.62
N LYS A 35 -21.63 -8.71 3.32
CA LYS A 35 -20.74 -9.30 2.30
C LYS A 35 -19.29 -8.88 2.51
N ALA A 36 -19.06 -7.59 2.75
CA ALA A 36 -17.72 -7.08 3.02
C ALA A 36 -17.14 -7.70 4.30
N ALA A 37 -17.96 -7.85 5.35
CA ALA A 37 -17.56 -8.52 6.58
C ALA A 37 -17.19 -9.99 6.37
N ALA A 38 -17.95 -10.72 5.54
CA ALA A 38 -17.65 -12.12 5.22
C ALA A 38 -16.32 -12.28 4.46
N LEU A 39 -15.95 -11.31 3.60
CA LEU A 39 -14.71 -11.33 2.83
C LEU A 39 -13.50 -10.77 3.59
N MET A 40 -13.72 -9.90 4.57
CA MET A 40 -12.67 -9.22 5.33
C MET A 40 -11.58 -10.16 5.89
N PRO A 41 -11.88 -11.35 6.46
CA PRO A 41 -10.84 -12.25 6.94
C PRO A 41 -9.81 -12.63 5.87
N LEU A 42 -10.22 -12.67 4.60
CA LEU A 42 -9.33 -13.02 3.49
C LEU A 42 -8.29 -11.91 3.21
N ALA A 43 -8.57 -10.66 3.59
CA ALA A 43 -7.61 -9.56 3.50
C ALA A 43 -6.37 -9.74 4.41
N PHE A 44 -6.44 -10.65 5.39
CA PHE A 44 -5.33 -10.97 6.30
C PHE A 44 -4.46 -12.12 5.80
N LEU A 45 -4.82 -12.81 4.71
CA LEU A 45 -4.06 -13.95 4.19
C LEU A 45 -2.58 -13.62 3.92
N PRO A 46 -2.22 -12.48 3.30
CA PRO A 46 -0.81 -12.13 3.08
C PRO A 46 -0.05 -11.94 4.40
N THR A 47 -0.69 -11.33 5.40
CA THR A 47 -0.14 -11.15 6.74
C THR A 47 0.08 -12.49 7.42
N ALA A 48 -0.88 -13.42 7.34
CA ALA A 48 -0.76 -14.76 7.89
C ALA A 48 0.38 -15.55 7.23
N ALA A 49 0.50 -15.48 5.90
CA ALA A 49 1.56 -16.14 5.14
C ALA A 49 2.96 -15.60 5.51
N LEU A 50 3.13 -14.28 5.56
CA LEU A 50 4.41 -13.65 5.93
C LEU A 50 4.74 -13.80 7.42
N TYR A 51 3.73 -13.87 8.30
CA TYR A 51 3.94 -14.24 9.69
C TYR A 51 4.46 -15.68 9.82
N TRP A 52 3.85 -16.63 9.10
CA TRP A 52 4.33 -18.01 9.10
C TRP A 52 5.77 -18.11 8.58
N TRP A 53 6.09 -17.37 7.52
CA TRP A 53 7.47 -17.24 7.03
C TRP A 53 8.41 -16.66 8.10
N TRP A 54 8.02 -15.57 8.76
CA TRP A 54 8.78 -14.96 9.84
C TRP A 54 9.04 -15.96 10.98
N VAL A 55 8.04 -16.75 11.40
CA VAL A 55 8.20 -17.79 12.43
C VAL A 55 9.27 -18.79 12.03
N ARG A 56 9.23 -19.27 10.78
CA ARG A 56 10.22 -20.23 10.26
C ARG A 56 11.62 -19.64 10.27
N VAL A 57 11.79 -18.41 9.78
CA VAL A 57 13.10 -17.76 9.68
C VAL A 57 13.65 -17.35 11.05
N ASN A 58 12.78 -16.92 11.98
CA ASN A 58 13.17 -16.61 13.36
C ASN A 58 13.69 -17.84 14.12
N ARG A 59 13.20 -19.04 13.80
CA ARG A 59 13.78 -20.28 14.36
C ARG A 59 15.18 -20.57 13.84
N MET A 60 15.48 -20.20 12.60
CA MET A 60 16.78 -20.47 11.96
C MET A 60 17.82 -19.41 12.32
N ASN A 61 17.47 -18.12 12.21
CA ASN A 61 18.39 -16.99 12.36
C ASN A 61 17.83 -15.92 13.33
N PRO A 62 17.57 -16.24 14.61
CA PRO A 62 16.86 -15.35 15.53
C PRO A 62 17.58 -14.02 15.83
N GLU A 63 18.91 -13.99 15.77
CA GLU A 63 19.71 -12.83 16.20
C GLU A 63 19.48 -11.59 15.33
N ASN A 64 19.15 -11.78 14.05
CA ASN A 64 18.98 -10.70 13.08
C ASN A 64 17.51 -10.26 12.90
N ARG A 65 16.55 -10.87 13.60
CA ARG A 65 15.10 -10.64 13.38
C ARG A 65 14.51 -9.57 14.27
N GLY A 66 13.43 -8.96 13.77
CA GLY A 66 12.55 -8.12 14.57
C GLY A 66 11.80 -8.95 15.61
N GLU A 67 11.58 -8.38 16.80
CA GLU A 67 10.73 -8.96 17.84
C GLU A 67 9.25 -8.83 17.47
N LEU A 68 8.46 -9.86 17.72
CA LEU A 68 7.06 -9.96 17.30
C LEU A 68 6.18 -8.86 17.90
N GLU A 69 6.32 -8.55 19.19
CA GLU A 69 5.50 -7.52 19.82
C GLU A 69 5.69 -6.13 19.19
N PRO A 70 6.93 -5.63 18.97
CA PRO A 70 7.14 -4.43 18.18
C PRO A 70 6.59 -4.49 16.74
N LEU A 71 6.62 -5.65 16.08
CA LEU A 71 6.04 -5.82 14.75
C LEU A 71 4.51 -5.69 14.78
N ILE A 72 3.84 -6.26 15.79
CA ILE A 72 2.40 -6.10 16.03
C ILE A 72 2.04 -4.62 16.21
N TRP A 73 2.77 -3.90 17.06
CA TRP A 73 2.52 -2.48 17.28
C TRP A 73 2.81 -1.63 16.04
N THR A 74 3.86 -1.96 15.29
CA THR A 74 4.15 -1.31 14.00
C THR A 74 3.01 -1.51 13.03
N TYR A 75 2.51 -2.75 12.91
CA TYR A 75 1.35 -3.08 12.09
C TYR A 75 0.15 -2.22 12.50
N LEU A 76 -0.24 -2.23 13.78
CA LEU A 76 -1.41 -1.49 14.26
C LEU A 76 -1.27 0.03 14.11
N ILE A 77 -0.11 0.61 14.46
CA ILE A 77 0.13 2.05 14.38
C ILE A 77 0.12 2.52 12.94
N VAL A 78 0.80 1.82 12.03
CA VAL A 78 0.82 2.19 10.60
C VAL A 78 -0.56 2.01 9.98
N GLY A 79 -1.26 0.92 10.27
CA GLY A 79 -2.57 0.65 9.68
C GLY A 79 -3.66 1.61 10.15
N ILE A 80 -3.74 1.87 11.45
CA ILE A 80 -4.79 2.72 12.02
C ILE A 80 -4.37 4.18 11.96
N GLY A 81 -3.34 4.54 12.72
CA GLY A 81 -2.90 5.94 12.85
C GLY A 81 -2.23 6.47 11.59
N GLY A 82 -1.36 5.66 10.98
CA GLY A 82 -0.64 6.00 9.76
C GLY A 82 -1.57 6.21 8.58
N THR A 83 -2.44 5.24 8.28
CA THR A 83 -3.41 5.36 7.19
C THR A 83 -4.41 6.48 7.44
N PHE A 84 -4.89 6.69 8.68
CA PHE A 84 -5.75 7.84 8.98
C PHE A 84 -5.05 9.17 8.69
N ALA A 85 -3.83 9.36 9.19
CA ALA A 85 -3.05 10.58 8.94
C ALA A 85 -2.74 10.77 7.45
N LEU A 86 -2.43 9.68 6.75
CA LEU A 86 -2.23 9.65 5.30
C LEU A 86 -3.50 10.11 4.56
N SER A 87 -4.67 9.53 4.87
CA SER A 87 -5.93 9.91 4.23
C SER A 87 -6.27 11.38 4.46
N VAL A 88 -6.08 11.89 5.67
CA VAL A 88 -6.28 13.33 5.97
C VAL A 88 -5.32 14.20 5.17
N ALA A 89 -4.04 13.83 5.10
CA ALA A 89 -3.03 14.58 4.36
C ALA A 89 -3.30 14.59 2.85
N GLN A 90 -3.60 13.42 2.26
CA GLN A 90 -3.92 13.28 0.85
C GLN A 90 -5.22 14.02 0.50
N LEU A 91 -6.29 13.86 1.28
CA LEU A 91 -7.57 14.55 1.06
C LEU A 91 -7.41 16.06 1.15
N SER A 92 -6.71 16.55 2.18
CA SER A 92 -6.51 18.01 2.38
C SER A 92 -5.69 18.62 1.24
N LEU A 93 -4.59 17.97 0.86
CA LEU A 93 -3.76 18.44 -0.25
C LEU A 93 -4.54 18.40 -1.56
N TYR A 94 -5.26 17.30 -1.83
CA TYR A 94 -6.02 17.18 -3.07
C TYR A 94 -7.17 18.19 -3.13
N PHE A 95 -7.84 18.45 -2.01
CA PHE A 95 -8.85 19.50 -1.91
C PHE A 95 -8.28 20.87 -2.30
N VAL A 96 -7.14 21.27 -1.73
CA VAL A 96 -6.49 22.53 -2.10
C VAL A 96 -6.11 22.54 -3.58
N LEU A 97 -5.50 21.47 -4.09
CA LEU A 97 -5.09 21.37 -5.49
C LEU A 97 -6.29 21.47 -6.44
N VAL A 98 -7.39 20.77 -6.17
CA VAL A 98 -8.62 20.82 -6.96
C VAL A 98 -9.21 22.23 -6.92
N SER A 99 -9.36 22.83 -5.73
CA SER A 99 -9.91 24.18 -5.58
C SER A 99 -9.11 25.24 -6.35
N VAL A 100 -7.78 25.16 -6.32
CA VAL A 100 -6.91 26.11 -7.03
C VAL A 100 -6.92 25.84 -8.54
N THR A 101 -6.85 24.58 -8.96
CA THR A 101 -6.66 24.22 -10.38
C THR A 101 -7.97 24.30 -11.17
N MET A 102 -9.08 23.85 -10.58
CA MET A 102 -10.39 23.82 -11.24
C MET A 102 -11.18 25.11 -11.04
N GLY A 103 -10.84 25.93 -10.03
CA GLY A 103 -11.51 27.19 -9.74
C GLY A 103 -13.03 27.01 -9.61
N PRO A 104 -13.86 27.74 -10.38
CA PRO A 104 -15.32 27.61 -10.35
C PRO A 104 -15.85 26.20 -10.65
N ARG A 105 -15.08 25.35 -11.34
CA ARG A 105 -15.48 23.97 -11.69
C ARG A 105 -15.13 22.93 -10.61
N ALA A 106 -14.56 23.35 -9.48
CA ALA A 106 -14.09 22.43 -8.44
C ALA A 106 -15.19 21.52 -7.87
N SER A 107 -16.41 22.03 -7.67
CA SER A 107 -17.55 21.26 -7.16
C SER A 107 -18.02 20.19 -8.16
N GLU A 108 -18.09 20.56 -9.45
CA GLU A 108 -18.39 19.64 -10.54
C GLU A 108 -17.31 18.55 -10.63
N TYR A 109 -16.03 18.93 -10.55
CA TYR A 109 -14.92 17.99 -10.55
C TYR A 109 -15.01 17.00 -9.40
N TRP A 110 -15.25 17.46 -8.18
CA TRP A 110 -15.40 16.58 -7.02
C TRP A 110 -16.56 15.59 -7.17
N THR A 111 -17.68 16.06 -7.72
CA THR A 111 -18.84 15.21 -8.00
C THR A 111 -18.47 14.08 -8.96
N GLU A 112 -17.75 14.41 -10.03
CA GLU A 112 -17.34 13.42 -11.02
C GLU A 112 -16.17 12.54 -10.54
N PHE A 113 -15.23 13.07 -9.76
CA PHE A 113 -14.10 12.33 -9.20
C PHE A 113 -14.53 11.27 -8.17
N LEU A 114 -15.54 11.58 -7.35
CA LEU A 114 -16.08 10.65 -6.35
C LEU A 114 -17.11 9.67 -6.93
N ARG A 115 -17.48 9.81 -8.21
CA ARG A 115 -18.44 8.94 -8.86
C ARG A 115 -17.77 7.60 -9.19
N GLY A 116 -18.24 6.51 -8.57
CA GLY A 116 -17.71 5.15 -8.78
C GLY A 116 -18.24 4.38 -10.00
N THR A 117 -19.25 4.92 -10.72
CA THR A 117 -19.82 4.27 -11.91
C THR A 117 -20.34 5.29 -12.94
N VAL A 118 -20.32 4.94 -14.22
CA VAL A 118 -20.91 5.72 -15.33
C VAL A 118 -22.27 5.20 -15.78
N GLU A 119 -22.77 4.15 -15.14
CA GLU A 119 -24.13 3.65 -15.39
C GLU A 119 -25.17 4.70 -15.02
N GLY A 120 -26.23 4.80 -15.83
CA GLY A 120 -27.31 5.76 -15.64
C GLY A 120 -27.00 7.21 -16.08
N LEU A 121 -25.79 7.51 -16.56
CA LEU A 121 -25.48 8.83 -17.11
C LEU A 121 -26.07 9.03 -18.51
N SER A 122 -26.71 10.19 -18.71
CA SER A 122 -27.13 10.70 -20.03
C SER A 122 -25.93 10.97 -20.95
N THR A 123 -26.19 11.08 -22.25
CA THR A 123 -25.17 11.39 -23.26
C THR A 123 -24.47 12.71 -22.97
N GLU A 124 -25.23 13.73 -22.55
CA GLU A 124 -24.71 15.06 -22.23
C GLU A 124 -23.81 15.02 -20.99
N GLN A 125 -24.18 14.24 -19.97
CA GLN A 125 -23.34 14.06 -18.77
C GLN A 125 -22.04 13.33 -19.10
N ARG A 126 -22.09 12.28 -19.95
CA ARG A 126 -20.88 11.57 -20.41
C ARG A 126 -19.96 12.48 -21.20
N GLN A 127 -20.51 13.31 -22.08
CA GLN A 127 -19.73 14.27 -22.87
C GLN A 127 -19.02 15.30 -21.96
N ARG A 128 -19.72 15.88 -20.98
CA ARG A 128 -19.11 16.80 -20.00
C ARG A 128 -17.99 16.14 -19.18
N ARG A 129 -18.21 14.89 -18.77
CA ARG A 129 -17.21 14.10 -18.05
C ARG A 129 -15.97 13.86 -18.91
N PHE A 130 -16.16 13.53 -20.19
CA PHE A 130 -15.08 13.38 -21.17
C PHE A 130 -14.29 14.68 -21.39
N GLU A 131 -14.97 15.82 -21.52
CA GLU A 131 -14.33 17.15 -21.61
C GLU A 131 -13.50 17.47 -20.36
N MET A 132 -13.99 17.09 -19.19
CA MET A 132 -13.24 17.24 -17.95
C MET A 132 -12.03 16.29 -17.87
N ALA A 133 -12.18 15.02 -18.25
CA ALA A 133 -11.11 14.03 -18.27
C ALA A 133 -9.99 14.39 -19.26
N SER A 134 -10.35 14.99 -20.40
CA SER A 134 -9.40 15.45 -21.43
C SER A 134 -8.71 16.77 -21.08
N SER A 135 -9.14 17.47 -20.04
CA SER A 135 -8.55 18.74 -19.63
C SER A 135 -7.14 18.59 -19.05
N TRP A 136 -6.24 19.54 -19.34
CA TRP A 136 -4.88 19.53 -18.78
C TRP A 136 -4.89 19.61 -17.24
N GLN A 137 -5.91 20.27 -16.67
CA GLN A 137 -6.10 20.35 -15.22
C GLN A 137 -6.29 18.97 -14.60
N HIS A 138 -7.14 18.12 -15.21
CA HIS A 138 -7.34 16.75 -14.75
C HIS A 138 -6.03 15.95 -14.84
N TRP A 139 -5.31 16.03 -15.97
CA TRP A 139 -4.02 15.36 -16.13
C TRP A 139 -2.97 15.79 -15.09
N MET A 140 -2.88 17.08 -14.80
CA MET A 140 -2.00 17.60 -13.76
C MET A 140 -2.38 17.06 -12.38
N LEU A 141 -3.67 17.08 -12.03
CA LEU A 141 -4.16 16.56 -10.76
C LEU A 141 -3.90 15.06 -10.61
N THR A 142 -4.11 14.29 -11.67
CA THR A 142 -3.80 12.85 -11.74
C THR A 142 -2.31 12.58 -11.56
N PHE A 143 -1.45 13.38 -12.19
CA PHE A 143 0.00 13.29 -12.02
C PHE A 143 0.43 13.57 -10.58
N LEU A 144 -0.06 14.67 -9.99
CA LEU A 144 0.24 15.04 -8.61
C LEU A 144 -0.30 14.00 -7.62
N PHE A 145 -1.49 13.47 -7.86
CA PHE A 145 -2.05 12.40 -7.06
C PHE A 145 -1.16 11.15 -7.10
N SER A 146 -0.76 10.74 -8.29
CA SER A 146 0.01 9.52 -8.48
C SER A 146 1.41 9.62 -7.85
N TYR A 147 2.18 10.67 -8.14
CA TYR A 147 3.59 10.74 -7.73
C TYR A 147 3.83 11.40 -6.37
N VAL A 148 3.02 12.40 -5.99
CA VAL A 148 3.24 13.13 -4.73
C VAL A 148 2.46 12.49 -3.60
N MET A 149 1.17 12.24 -3.81
CA MET A 149 0.30 11.77 -2.74
C MET A 149 0.40 10.26 -2.55
N ALA A 150 0.13 9.46 -3.58
CA ALA A 150 0.25 8.02 -3.46
C ALA A 150 1.72 7.58 -3.42
N GLY A 151 2.50 7.90 -4.45
CA GLY A 151 3.93 7.57 -4.49
C GLY A 151 4.73 8.20 -3.34
N GLY A 152 4.53 9.48 -3.04
CA GLY A 152 5.32 10.18 -2.04
C GLY A 152 4.91 9.87 -0.59
N PHE A 153 3.66 10.20 -0.21
CA PHE A 153 3.24 10.07 1.19
C PHE A 153 3.13 8.62 1.63
N GLU A 154 2.68 7.70 0.78
CA GLU A 154 2.57 6.29 1.18
C GLU A 154 3.94 5.62 1.34
N GLU A 155 4.88 5.88 0.44
CA GLU A 155 6.23 5.32 0.57
C GLU A 155 6.99 5.93 1.74
N LEU A 156 6.72 7.20 2.07
CA LEU A 156 7.22 7.80 3.30
C LEU A 156 6.65 7.06 4.53
N LEU A 157 5.34 6.79 4.56
CA LEU A 157 4.70 6.05 5.64
C LEU A 157 5.27 4.62 5.75
N LYS A 158 5.49 3.92 4.64
CA LYS A 158 6.12 2.59 4.60
C LYS A 158 7.59 2.59 5.03
N TYR A 159 8.27 3.73 4.91
CA TYR A 159 9.65 3.90 5.38
C TYR A 159 9.75 4.21 6.89
N MET A 160 8.70 4.74 7.53
CA MET A 160 8.70 5.03 8.97
C MET A 160 9.05 3.82 9.85
N PRO A 161 8.54 2.59 9.60
CA PRO A 161 8.98 1.38 10.29
C PRO A 161 10.48 1.10 10.20
N VAL A 162 11.13 1.41 9.07
CA VAL A 162 12.57 1.24 8.88
C VAL A 162 13.33 2.24 9.75
N LEU A 163 12.86 3.48 9.83
CA LEU A 163 13.43 4.48 10.73
C LEU A 163 13.29 4.08 12.21
N TYR A 164 12.16 3.47 12.57
CA TYR A 164 11.94 2.92 13.89
C TYR A 164 12.91 1.78 14.21
N ALA A 165 13.10 0.84 13.27
CA ALA A 165 14.09 -0.24 13.40
C ALA A 165 15.51 0.33 13.61
N ARG A 166 15.90 1.32 12.81
CA ARG A 166 17.20 2.00 12.93
C ARG A 166 17.39 2.69 14.27
N ARG A 167 16.34 3.33 14.79
CA ARG A 167 16.37 3.96 16.11
C ARG A 167 16.57 2.91 17.21
N ARG A 168 15.90 1.76 17.13
CA ARG A 168 16.06 0.66 18.09
C ARG A 168 17.48 0.10 18.06
N ASP A 169 18.03 -0.18 16.89
CA ASP A 169 19.39 -0.71 16.76
C ASP A 169 20.44 0.22 17.40
N ARG A 170 20.29 1.54 17.21
CA ARG A 170 21.13 2.54 17.88
C ARG A 170 20.95 2.56 19.40
N GLN A 171 19.70 2.50 19.87
CA GLN A 171 19.37 2.57 21.30
C GLN A 171 19.89 1.35 22.06
N TYR A 172 19.72 0.15 21.48
CA TYR A 172 20.11 -1.11 22.11
C TYR A 172 21.52 -1.59 21.73
N LYS A 173 22.22 -0.82 20.88
CA LYS A 173 23.54 -1.18 20.32
C LYS A 173 23.52 -2.58 19.68
N THR A 174 22.41 -2.92 19.02
CA THR A 174 22.22 -4.18 18.30
C THR A 174 22.45 -3.98 16.81
N ARG A 175 22.84 -5.04 16.11
CA ARG A 175 22.94 -5.07 14.65
C ARG A 175 21.97 -6.13 14.12
N ARG A 176 20.73 -5.74 13.84
CA ARG A 176 19.69 -6.65 13.34
C ARG A 176 19.23 -6.22 11.95
N ASP A 177 20.06 -6.51 10.96
CA ASP A 177 19.82 -6.10 9.56
C ASP A 177 18.49 -6.61 9.00
N LEU A 178 18.14 -7.87 9.24
CA LEU A 178 16.85 -8.44 8.78
C LEU A 178 15.64 -7.86 9.53
N ALA A 179 15.83 -7.22 10.69
CA ALA A 179 14.73 -6.55 11.38
C ALA A 179 14.20 -5.36 10.57
N TYR A 180 15.04 -4.66 9.80
CA TYR A 180 14.60 -3.55 8.95
C TYR A 180 13.56 -4.02 7.92
N ILE A 181 13.78 -5.22 7.39
CA ILE A 181 12.86 -5.89 6.46
C ILE A 181 11.57 -6.26 7.20
N ASP A 182 11.67 -6.87 8.38
CA ASP A 182 10.51 -7.26 9.19
C ASP A 182 9.59 -6.08 9.51
N TYR A 183 10.17 -4.96 9.96
CA TYR A 183 9.41 -3.75 10.27
C TYR A 183 8.78 -3.13 9.02
N ALA A 184 9.52 -3.05 7.91
CA ALA A 184 8.98 -2.55 6.64
C ALA A 184 7.79 -3.38 6.16
N LEU A 185 7.92 -4.72 6.20
CA LEU A 185 6.86 -5.63 5.82
C LEU A 185 5.65 -5.51 6.75
N ALA A 186 5.85 -5.39 8.06
CA ALA A 186 4.75 -5.18 9.01
C ALA A 186 3.96 -3.90 8.72
N GLY A 187 4.64 -2.79 8.42
CA GLY A 187 3.98 -1.54 8.04
C GLY A 187 3.24 -1.66 6.70
N ALA A 188 3.89 -2.22 5.69
CA ALA A 188 3.33 -2.39 4.34
C ALA A 188 2.10 -3.28 4.33
N LEU A 189 2.17 -4.42 5.02
CA LEU A 189 1.06 -5.36 5.17
C LEU A 189 -0.14 -4.72 5.86
N SER A 190 0.11 -3.89 6.87
CA SER A 190 -0.97 -3.20 7.57
C SER A 190 -1.71 -2.21 6.68
N LEU A 191 -0.95 -1.38 5.97
CA LEU A 191 -1.49 -0.41 5.02
C LEU A 191 -2.32 -1.13 3.93
N VAL A 192 -1.78 -2.19 3.33
CA VAL A 192 -2.52 -2.90 2.26
C VAL A 192 -3.70 -3.72 2.78
N THR A 193 -3.67 -4.20 4.03
CA THR A 193 -4.86 -4.82 4.66
C THR A 193 -5.98 -3.79 4.81
N VAL A 194 -5.68 -2.58 5.30
CA VAL A 194 -6.68 -1.50 5.45
C VAL A 194 -7.23 -1.10 4.08
N GLU A 195 -6.37 -0.91 3.08
CA GLU A 195 -6.79 -0.65 1.72
C GLU A 195 -7.67 -1.76 1.14
N CYS A 196 -7.30 -3.02 1.31
CA CYS A 196 -8.06 -4.15 0.80
C CYS A 196 -9.47 -4.18 1.41
N ILE A 197 -9.59 -3.98 2.73
CA ILE A 197 -10.88 -3.88 3.42
C ILE A 197 -11.70 -2.69 2.89
N GLY A 198 -11.06 -1.53 2.69
CA GLY A 198 -11.71 -0.34 2.15
C GLY A 198 -12.31 -0.58 0.76
N TYR A 199 -11.52 -1.18 -0.16
CA TYR A 199 -11.97 -1.45 -1.53
C TYR A 199 -13.08 -2.52 -1.59
N ILE A 200 -13.00 -3.55 -0.75
CA ILE A 200 -14.09 -4.55 -0.65
C ILE A 200 -15.36 -3.87 -0.14
N SER A 201 -15.25 -3.01 0.88
CA SER A 201 -16.38 -2.29 1.45
C SER A 201 -17.02 -1.35 0.43
N ASP A 202 -16.21 -0.61 -0.33
CA ASP A 202 -16.66 0.29 -1.39
C ASP A 202 -17.35 -0.47 -2.54
N THR A 203 -16.75 -1.57 -3.00
CA THR A 203 -17.36 -2.44 -4.03
C THR A 203 -18.69 -3.03 -3.56
N CYS A 204 -18.81 -3.37 -2.28
CA CYS A 204 -20.08 -3.86 -1.72
C CYS A 204 -21.12 -2.75 -1.54
N ALA A 205 -20.69 -1.50 -1.38
CA ALA A 205 -21.57 -0.34 -1.20
C ALA A 205 -22.10 0.22 -2.53
N SER A 206 -21.49 -0.12 -3.67
CA SER A 206 -21.86 0.38 -5.00
C SER A 206 -23.20 -0.13 -5.55
N GLY A 207 -23.95 -0.93 -4.77
CA GLY A 207 -25.27 -1.45 -5.16
C GLY A 207 -25.25 -2.74 -5.98
N ILE A 208 -24.06 -3.33 -6.19
CA ILE A 208 -23.88 -4.58 -6.93
C ILE A 208 -24.46 -5.77 -6.14
N GLN A 209 -25.42 -6.47 -6.75
CA GLN A 209 -26.13 -7.58 -6.10
C GLN A 209 -25.31 -8.89 -6.06
N GLY A 210 -24.29 -9.03 -6.93
CA GLY A 210 -23.45 -10.22 -7.04
C GLY A 210 -22.38 -10.38 -5.94
N TRP A 211 -21.69 -11.53 -5.97
CA TRP A 211 -20.46 -11.79 -5.22
C TRP A 211 -19.21 -11.72 -6.10
N ALA A 212 -19.38 -11.74 -7.43
CA ALA A 212 -18.27 -11.81 -8.37
C ALA A 212 -17.37 -10.58 -8.29
N GLU A 213 -17.96 -9.39 -8.25
CA GLU A 213 -17.24 -8.12 -8.25
C GLU A 213 -16.46 -7.91 -6.94
N PRO A 214 -17.05 -8.08 -5.73
CA PRO A 214 -16.28 -8.05 -4.50
C PRO A 214 -15.14 -9.08 -4.43
N LEU A 215 -15.35 -10.29 -4.98
CA LEU A 215 -14.32 -11.33 -5.04
C LEU A 215 -13.19 -10.97 -6.01
N VAL A 216 -13.54 -10.41 -7.17
CA VAL A 216 -12.57 -9.91 -8.15
C VAL A 216 -11.76 -8.77 -7.54
N THR A 217 -12.41 -7.80 -6.87
CA THR A 217 -11.73 -6.74 -6.13
C THR A 217 -10.78 -7.32 -5.09
N LEU A 218 -11.24 -8.26 -4.26
CA LEU A 218 -10.40 -8.93 -3.27
C LEU A 218 -9.17 -9.57 -3.93
N ILE A 219 -9.35 -10.37 -4.99
CA ILE A 219 -8.25 -11.04 -5.70
C ILE A 219 -7.27 -10.01 -6.28
N GLN A 220 -7.77 -8.95 -6.91
CA GLN A 220 -6.92 -7.88 -7.46
C GLN A 220 -6.10 -7.21 -6.36
N ARG A 221 -6.70 -6.90 -5.20
CA ARG A 221 -5.97 -6.26 -4.09
C ARG A 221 -5.01 -7.23 -3.39
N LEU A 222 -5.34 -8.52 -3.30
CA LEU A 222 -4.45 -9.55 -2.74
C LEU A 222 -3.27 -9.87 -3.65
N VAL A 223 -3.47 -9.94 -4.97
CA VAL A 223 -2.43 -10.32 -5.93
C VAL A 223 -1.65 -9.11 -6.38
N ALA A 224 -2.32 -8.14 -7.02
CA ALA A 224 -1.67 -7.00 -7.62
C ALA A 224 -1.24 -6.00 -6.52
N GLY A 225 -2.21 -5.51 -5.75
CA GLY A 225 -1.98 -4.49 -4.71
C GLY A 225 -0.96 -4.92 -3.67
N THR A 226 -1.19 -6.05 -3.00
CA THR A 226 -0.31 -6.52 -1.92
C THR A 226 1.10 -6.82 -2.41
N LEU A 227 1.25 -7.46 -3.57
CA LEU A 227 2.57 -7.75 -4.12
C LEU A 227 3.34 -6.45 -4.41
N GLY A 228 2.70 -5.46 -5.01
CA GLY A 228 3.31 -4.15 -5.27
C GLY A 228 3.80 -3.47 -3.99
N HIS A 229 2.95 -3.39 -2.95
CA HIS A 229 3.30 -2.73 -1.68
C HIS A 229 4.41 -3.48 -0.92
N VAL A 230 4.37 -4.81 -0.93
CA VAL A 230 5.39 -5.65 -0.31
C VAL A 230 6.73 -5.49 -1.03
N LEU A 231 6.75 -5.55 -2.37
CA LEU A 231 7.98 -5.41 -3.15
C LEU A 231 8.58 -4.00 -3.03
N ALA A 232 7.76 -2.95 -3.05
CA ALA A 232 8.24 -1.57 -2.83
C ALA A 232 8.87 -1.41 -1.44
N SER A 233 8.27 -2.02 -0.42
CA SER A 233 8.79 -1.99 0.96
C SER A 233 10.04 -2.86 1.15
N LEU A 234 10.13 -3.98 0.43
CA LEU A 234 11.35 -4.79 0.34
C LEU A 234 12.48 -3.98 -0.32
N LEU A 235 12.20 -3.30 -1.43
CA LEU A 235 13.19 -2.47 -2.12
C LEU A 235 13.72 -1.38 -1.18
N THR A 236 12.82 -0.65 -0.53
CA THR A 236 13.14 0.40 0.44
C THR A 236 13.98 -0.14 1.61
N SER A 237 13.57 -1.26 2.21
CA SER A 237 14.29 -1.85 3.36
C SER A 237 15.65 -2.44 2.98
N LEU A 238 15.79 -3.13 1.84
CA LEU A 238 17.09 -3.64 1.37
C LEU A 238 18.07 -2.51 1.11
N ARG A 239 17.62 -1.41 0.50
CA ARG A 239 18.45 -0.21 0.30
C ARG A 239 18.86 0.42 1.63
N ALA A 240 17.95 0.47 2.61
CA ALA A 240 18.27 0.96 3.94
C ALA A 240 19.31 0.06 4.65
N VAL A 241 19.15 -1.26 4.56
CA VAL A 241 20.12 -2.24 5.08
C VAL A 241 21.49 -2.04 4.44
N ARG A 242 21.55 -1.92 3.11
CA ARG A 242 22.80 -1.65 2.40
C ARG A 242 23.44 -0.36 2.88
N SER A 243 22.67 0.71 2.99
CA SER A 243 23.16 2.01 3.45
C SER A 243 23.71 1.99 4.87
N GLU A 244 23.13 1.20 5.78
CA GLU A 244 23.53 1.22 7.19
C GLU A 244 24.63 0.21 7.51
N PHE A 245 24.69 -0.93 6.80
CA PHE A 245 25.52 -2.07 7.23
C PHE A 245 26.59 -2.53 6.24
N TYR A 246 26.42 -2.31 4.92
CA TYR A 246 27.23 -3.02 3.91
C TYR A 246 27.79 -2.14 2.80
N GLY A 247 27.27 -0.93 2.59
CA GLY A 247 27.63 -0.07 1.48
C GLY A 247 27.76 1.41 1.88
N PRO A 248 27.96 2.30 0.90
CA PRO A 248 28.09 3.72 1.17
C PRO A 248 26.78 4.28 1.75
N PRO A 249 26.87 5.25 2.69
CA PRO A 249 25.71 5.86 3.29
C PRO A 249 24.84 6.56 2.23
N MET A 250 23.53 6.33 2.29
CA MET A 250 22.53 6.93 1.43
C MET A 250 21.63 7.86 2.25
N SER A 251 21.23 8.99 1.65
CA SER A 251 20.16 9.82 2.21
C SER A 251 18.82 9.08 2.14
N TRP A 252 17.88 9.42 3.03
CA TRP A 252 16.55 8.81 3.03
C TRP A 252 15.83 8.97 1.69
N ILE A 253 16.01 10.11 1.02
CA ILE A 253 15.46 10.37 -0.33
C ILE A 253 16.00 9.33 -1.32
N ARG A 254 17.31 9.07 -1.33
CA ARG A 254 17.90 8.06 -2.23
C ARG A 254 17.44 6.64 -1.91
N ILE A 255 17.05 6.37 -0.67
CA ILE A 255 16.51 5.07 -0.25
C ILE A 255 15.10 4.89 -0.84
N ILE A 256 14.19 5.85 -0.62
CA ILE A 256 12.77 5.70 -0.99
C ILE A 256 12.45 6.08 -2.44
N ALA A 257 13.25 6.94 -3.09
CA ALA A 257 12.92 7.52 -4.39
C ALA A 257 12.54 6.49 -5.48
N PRO A 258 13.22 5.32 -5.61
CA PRO A 258 12.80 4.31 -6.56
C PRO A 258 11.40 3.78 -6.29
N ALA A 259 11.05 3.52 -5.02
CA ALA A 259 9.73 3.06 -4.64
C ALA A 259 8.67 4.14 -4.91
N VAL A 260 8.96 5.40 -4.59
CA VAL A 260 8.08 6.56 -4.86
C VAL A 260 7.75 6.66 -6.35
N VAL A 261 8.77 6.60 -7.21
CA VAL A 261 8.59 6.72 -8.66
C VAL A 261 7.82 5.53 -9.20
N LEU A 262 8.20 4.30 -8.84
CA LEU A 262 7.55 3.10 -9.36
C LEU A 262 6.10 2.99 -8.90
N HIS A 263 5.81 3.27 -7.63
CA HIS A 263 4.45 3.31 -7.13
C HIS A 263 3.63 4.41 -7.83
N GLY A 264 4.19 5.62 -7.98
CA GLY A 264 3.55 6.68 -8.75
C GLY A 264 3.27 6.29 -10.20
N THR A 265 4.20 5.60 -10.87
CA THR A 265 3.99 5.09 -12.23
C THR A 265 2.86 4.05 -12.30
N ALA A 266 2.77 3.15 -11.32
CA ALA A 266 1.69 2.16 -11.25
C ALA A 266 0.32 2.83 -11.13
N ASN A 267 0.20 3.85 -10.27
CA ASN A 267 -1.05 4.60 -10.11
C ASN A 267 -1.36 5.45 -11.34
N MET A 268 -0.34 6.08 -11.93
CA MET A 268 -0.51 6.82 -13.17
C MET A 268 -1.02 5.92 -14.29
N ALA A 269 -0.53 4.69 -14.41
CA ALA A 269 -1.01 3.73 -15.41
C ALA A 269 -2.50 3.40 -15.22
N VAL A 270 -2.95 3.21 -13.97
CA VAL A 270 -4.37 3.02 -13.65
C VAL A 270 -5.19 4.23 -14.08
N PHE A 271 -4.81 5.43 -13.64
CA PHE A 271 -5.57 6.62 -13.96
C PHE A 271 -5.57 6.95 -15.45
N VAL A 272 -4.44 6.77 -16.17
CA VAL A 272 -4.39 6.94 -17.63
C VAL A 272 -5.45 6.06 -18.30
N SER A 273 -5.53 4.78 -17.93
CA SER A 273 -6.52 3.88 -18.51
C SER A 273 -7.97 4.31 -18.23
N CYS A 274 -8.25 4.87 -17.05
CA CYS A 274 -9.54 5.45 -16.71
C CYS A 274 -9.81 6.72 -17.54
N THR A 275 -8.88 7.66 -17.55
CA THR A 275 -8.98 8.95 -18.23
C THR A 275 -9.13 8.79 -19.74
N MET A 276 -8.49 7.77 -20.35
CA MET A 276 -8.63 7.49 -21.78
C MET A 276 -10.03 7.04 -22.20
N GLN A 277 -10.85 6.56 -21.27
CA GLN A 277 -12.28 6.31 -21.48
C GLN A 277 -13.18 7.48 -21.07
N GLY A 278 -12.59 8.66 -20.82
CA GLY A 278 -13.32 9.83 -20.38
C GLY A 278 -13.72 9.81 -18.91
N HIS A 279 -13.11 8.95 -18.08
CA HIS A 279 -13.40 8.92 -16.65
C HIS A 279 -12.61 9.97 -15.88
N VAL A 280 -13.30 10.63 -14.94
CA VAL A 280 -12.70 11.50 -13.93
C VAL A 280 -12.63 10.70 -12.63
N GLY A 281 -11.41 10.49 -12.11
CA GLY A 281 -11.19 9.67 -10.92
C GLY A 281 -11.08 8.18 -11.23
N TRP A 282 -11.33 7.34 -10.22
CA TRP A 282 -11.21 5.88 -10.34
C TRP A 282 -12.55 5.27 -10.76
N VAL A 283 -12.72 5.05 -12.07
CA VAL A 283 -13.78 4.18 -12.60
C VAL A 283 -13.11 3.11 -13.44
N HIS A 284 -13.40 1.84 -13.12
CA HIS A 284 -12.77 0.73 -13.83
C HIS A 284 -13.03 0.82 -15.34
N PRO A 285 -11.99 0.70 -16.18
CA PRO A 285 -12.18 0.72 -17.61
C PRO A 285 -12.99 -0.51 -18.06
N THR A 286 -13.86 -0.33 -19.05
CA THR A 286 -14.71 -1.40 -19.61
C THR A 286 -14.21 -1.89 -20.96
N GLU A 287 -13.58 -1.02 -21.76
CA GLU A 287 -12.97 -1.43 -23.03
C GLU A 287 -11.73 -2.32 -22.81
N MET A 288 -11.66 -3.41 -23.59
CA MET A 288 -10.61 -4.41 -23.49
C MET A 288 -9.21 -3.82 -23.63
N ILE A 289 -9.01 -2.84 -24.52
CA ILE A 289 -7.71 -2.21 -24.75
C ILE A 289 -7.21 -1.47 -23.50
N SER A 290 -8.10 -0.74 -22.80
CA SER A 290 -7.76 -0.02 -21.58
C SER A 290 -7.58 -0.97 -20.40
N ILE A 291 -8.33 -2.08 -20.34
CA ILE A 291 -8.14 -3.14 -19.34
C ILE A 291 -6.76 -3.79 -19.52
N VAL A 292 -6.43 -4.21 -20.74
CA VAL A 292 -5.11 -4.79 -21.07
C VAL A 292 -4.00 -3.77 -20.81
N GLY A 293 -4.20 -2.51 -21.18
CA GLY A 293 -3.26 -1.42 -20.90
C GLY A 293 -3.05 -1.18 -19.41
N LEU A 294 -4.12 -1.20 -18.61
CA LEU A 294 -4.06 -1.03 -17.16
C LEU A 294 -3.25 -2.16 -16.52
N TYR A 295 -3.65 -3.41 -16.74
CA TYR A 295 -2.99 -4.56 -16.12
C TYR A 295 -1.58 -4.78 -16.67
N GLY A 296 -1.39 -4.63 -17.99
CA GLY A 296 -0.09 -4.78 -18.64
C GLY A 296 0.93 -3.79 -18.09
N ASN A 297 0.59 -2.50 -18.04
CA ASN A 297 1.49 -1.48 -17.47
C ASN A 297 1.71 -1.69 -15.97
N TYR A 298 0.65 -2.00 -15.21
CA TYR A 298 0.76 -2.29 -13.79
C TYR A 298 1.73 -3.44 -13.51
N PHE A 299 1.55 -4.60 -14.17
CA PHE A 299 2.41 -5.76 -13.97
C PHE A 299 3.83 -5.55 -14.51
N CYS A 300 4.02 -4.74 -15.55
CA CYS A 300 5.36 -4.30 -15.97
C CYS A 300 6.07 -3.53 -14.86
N VAL A 301 5.38 -2.59 -14.20
CA VAL A 301 5.94 -1.84 -13.08
C VAL A 301 6.27 -2.77 -11.91
N VAL A 302 5.35 -3.67 -11.54
CA VAL A 302 5.61 -4.67 -10.48
C VAL A 302 6.80 -5.57 -10.82
N GLY A 303 6.91 -6.02 -12.07
CA GLY A 303 8.06 -6.79 -12.55
C GLY A 303 9.37 -6.01 -12.46
N LEU A 304 9.35 -4.72 -12.77
CA LEU A 304 10.52 -3.84 -12.61
C LEU A 304 10.90 -3.67 -11.14
N VAL A 305 9.94 -3.47 -10.23
CA VAL A 305 10.20 -3.43 -8.78
C VAL A 305 10.81 -4.76 -8.32
N ALA A 306 10.26 -5.91 -8.74
CA ALA A 306 10.79 -7.23 -8.39
C ALA A 306 12.24 -7.41 -8.89
N PHE A 307 12.54 -6.97 -10.10
CA PHE A 307 13.90 -6.98 -10.64
C PHE A 307 14.85 -6.11 -9.80
N MET A 308 14.41 -4.92 -9.38
CA MET A 308 15.20 -4.04 -8.52
C MET A 308 15.43 -4.63 -7.13
N VAL A 309 14.41 -5.26 -6.53
CA VAL A 309 14.53 -6.01 -5.27
C VAL A 309 15.56 -7.13 -5.41
N TRP A 310 15.46 -7.93 -6.48
CA TRP A 310 16.42 -9.00 -6.75
C TRP A 310 17.85 -8.47 -6.90
N ARG A 311 18.04 -7.35 -7.61
CA ARG A 311 19.34 -6.71 -7.77
C ARG A 311 19.92 -6.25 -6.44
N GLU A 312 19.13 -5.55 -5.61
CA GLU A 312 19.60 -5.10 -4.28
C GLU A 312 19.92 -6.28 -3.35
N TYR A 313 19.10 -7.33 -3.38
CA TYR A 313 19.36 -8.56 -2.64
C TYR A 313 20.66 -9.24 -3.08
N LYS A 314 20.90 -9.35 -4.39
CA LYS A 314 22.15 -9.90 -4.94
C LYS A 314 23.36 -9.09 -4.49
N THR A 315 23.29 -7.76 -4.58
CA THR A 315 24.37 -6.87 -4.12
C THR A 315 24.66 -7.05 -2.63
N LEU A 316 23.64 -7.20 -1.79
CA LEU A 316 23.83 -7.47 -0.36
C LEU A 316 24.52 -8.81 -0.11
N ASN A 317 24.12 -9.88 -0.81
CA ASN A 317 24.73 -11.20 -0.66
C ASN A 317 26.20 -11.25 -1.09
N GLU A 318 26.64 -10.38 -2.00
CA GLU A 318 28.06 -10.25 -2.36
C GLU A 318 28.90 -9.62 -1.24
N HIS A 319 28.28 -8.85 -0.32
CA HIS A 319 28.96 -8.15 0.77
C HIS A 319 28.79 -8.82 2.14
N ILE A 320 27.86 -9.78 2.27
CA ILE A 320 27.71 -10.58 3.48
C ILE A 320 28.85 -11.62 3.50
N PRO A 321 29.73 -11.63 4.52
CA PRO A 321 30.76 -12.66 4.66
C PRO A 321 30.08 -14.04 4.66
N LYS A 322 30.50 -14.92 3.75
CA LYS A 322 30.06 -16.32 3.79
C LYS A 322 30.62 -16.92 5.08
N GLN A 323 29.71 -17.30 5.99
CA GLN A 323 30.04 -18.09 7.17
C GLN A 323 30.39 -19.53 6.77
#